data_AF-A0A4V1RKS3-F1
#
_entry.id   AF-A0A4V1RKS3-F1
#
_cell.length_a   1.000
_cell.length_b   1.000
_cell.length_c   1.000
_cell.angle_alpha   90.00
_cell.angle_beta   90.00
_cell.angle_gamma   90.00
#
_symmetry.space_group_name_H-M   'P 1'
#
loop_
_entity.id
_entity.type
_entity.pdbx_description
1 polymer ?
#
loop_
_entity_poly.entity_id
_entity_poly.type
_entity_poly.pdbx_seq_one_letter_code
_entity_poly.pdbx_strand_id
1 'polypeptide(L)'
;MSVVVRRVGPEAAAEVLAVVQEAFGARPPLDPPADALAEDVDSIARLLAGRGGLLATLDGTPVGCVVLDPRADGVVLRRFGVTPAAQGRGVATALVEAAREAATGRSAVIVLAREELPGTVAFWEAHDFVVTGRTSPYVELALWLGTSFDAPDAETMRALGERVGASLVAGDLVVLTGELGAGKTTFTQGLGEGLQVRGGVTSPTFVISRVHPSLVGGPDLVHVDAYRLGGLEELDDLDLDTSLEDAVTVVEWGAGLAEGLADSRLEVTIERTVGDAPGADELDPRRVSLRWVVGK
;
A
#
# COMPACT_ATOMS: atom_id res chain seq x y z
N MET A 1 22.44 -2.61 -21.77
CA MET A 1 21.01 -2.72 -22.12
C MET A 1 20.23 -2.03 -21.02
N SER A 2 19.61 -0.89 -21.31
CA SER A 2 18.76 -0.18 -20.35
C SER A 2 17.31 -0.40 -20.73
N VAL A 3 16.49 -0.82 -19.77
CA VAL A 3 15.04 -0.85 -19.93
C VAL A 3 14.54 0.59 -19.79
N VAL A 4 13.71 1.04 -20.73
CA VAL A 4 13.04 2.34 -20.66
C VAL A 4 11.54 2.11 -20.66
N VAL A 5 10.84 2.60 -19.63
CA VAL A 5 9.39 2.55 -19.52
C VAL A 5 8.82 3.94 -19.80
N ARG A 6 7.83 4.03 -20.67
CA ARG A 6 7.13 5.29 -21.00
C ARG A 6 5.62 5.12 -20.90
N ARG A 7 4.92 6.21 -20.60
CA ARG A 7 3.46 6.27 -20.69
C ARG A 7 3.03 6.37 -22.16
N VAL A 8 1.94 5.69 -22.50
CA VAL A 8 1.42 5.62 -23.88
C VAL A 8 -0.10 5.79 -23.92
N GLY A 9 -0.61 6.34 -25.03
CA GLY A 9 -2.04 6.44 -25.34
C GLY A 9 -2.45 5.54 -26.51
N PRO A 10 -3.66 5.76 -27.09
CA PRO A 10 -4.20 4.98 -28.20
C PRO A 10 -3.28 4.88 -29.43
N GLU A 11 -2.42 5.88 -29.65
CA GLU A 11 -1.47 5.91 -30.75
C GLU A 11 -0.47 4.75 -30.72
N ALA A 12 -0.21 4.16 -29.54
CA ALA A 12 0.69 3.03 -29.37
C ALA A 12 -0.03 1.66 -29.40
N ALA A 13 -1.32 1.62 -29.76
CA ALA A 13 -2.13 0.39 -29.65
C ALA A 13 -1.55 -0.79 -30.44
N ALA A 14 -0.96 -0.55 -31.60
CA ALA A 14 -0.32 -1.60 -32.40
C ALA A 14 0.94 -2.17 -31.70
N GLU A 15 1.78 -1.32 -31.09
CA GLU A 15 2.96 -1.77 -30.34
C GLU A 15 2.55 -2.57 -29.10
N VAL A 16 1.54 -2.09 -28.36
CA VAL A 16 1.00 -2.77 -27.19
C VAL A 16 0.40 -4.13 -27.58
N LEU A 17 -0.42 -4.18 -28.64
CA LEU A 17 -1.02 -5.42 -29.12
C LEU A 17 0.04 -6.46 -29.48
N ALA A 18 1.11 -6.07 -30.17
CA ALA A 18 2.19 -6.97 -30.55
C ALA A 18 2.85 -7.61 -29.31
N VAL A 19 3.15 -6.80 -28.28
CA VAL A 19 3.68 -7.32 -27.01
C VAL A 19 2.69 -8.23 -26.31
N VAL A 20 1.40 -7.88 -26.28
CA VAL A 20 0.35 -8.70 -25.66
C VAL A 20 0.24 -10.06 -26.35
N GLN A 21 0.16 -10.10 -27.68
CA GLN A 21 0.04 -11.34 -28.44
C GLN A 21 1.25 -12.24 -28.23
N GLU A 22 2.47 -11.69 -28.27
CA GLU A 22 3.69 -12.46 -28.04
C GLU A 22 3.78 -12.98 -26.60
N ALA A 23 3.56 -12.12 -25.60
CA ALA A 23 3.68 -12.48 -24.19
C ALA A 23 2.60 -13.47 -23.71
N PHE A 24 1.36 -13.32 -24.19
CA PHE A 24 0.25 -14.21 -23.81
C PHE A 24 0.23 -15.48 -24.66
N GLY A 25 0.65 -15.42 -25.94
CA GLY A 25 0.74 -16.59 -26.82
C GLY A 25 1.81 -17.60 -26.38
N ALA A 26 2.83 -17.15 -25.64
CA ALA A 26 3.85 -18.02 -25.05
C ALA A 26 3.41 -18.74 -23.77
N ARG A 27 2.22 -18.44 -23.23
CA ARG A 27 1.72 -19.07 -22.00
C ARG A 27 1.15 -20.47 -22.28
N PRO A 28 1.12 -21.36 -21.28
CA PRO A 28 0.37 -22.61 -21.39
C PRO A 28 -1.10 -22.35 -21.77
N PRO A 29 -1.76 -23.28 -22.48
CA PRO A 29 -3.20 -23.19 -22.73
C PRO A 29 -3.98 -23.07 -21.42
N LEU A 30 -4.99 -22.20 -21.41
CA LEU A 30 -5.84 -21.91 -20.26
C LEU A 30 -7.31 -22.17 -20.60
N ASP A 31 -8.12 -22.53 -19.60
CA ASP A 31 -9.58 -22.72 -19.74
C ASP A 31 -10.34 -21.92 -18.68
N PRO A 32 -11.13 -20.90 -19.05
CA PRO A 32 -11.31 -20.37 -20.41
C PRO A 32 -10.00 -19.76 -20.97
N PRO A 33 -9.87 -19.62 -22.30
CA PRO A 33 -8.72 -18.98 -22.91
C PRO A 33 -8.59 -17.52 -22.47
N ALA A 34 -7.37 -16.98 -22.49
CA ALA A 34 -7.14 -15.60 -22.11
C ALA A 34 -7.78 -14.64 -23.13
N ASP A 35 -8.67 -13.75 -22.67
CA ASP A 35 -9.30 -12.72 -23.52
C ASP A 35 -8.30 -11.88 -24.33
N ALA A 36 -7.07 -11.77 -23.84
CA ALA A 36 -5.97 -11.04 -24.51
C ALA A 36 -5.69 -11.54 -25.93
N LEU A 37 -5.94 -12.83 -26.21
CA LEU A 37 -5.67 -13.43 -27.51
C LEU A 37 -6.75 -13.10 -28.57
N ALA A 38 -7.91 -12.59 -28.13
CA ALA A 38 -8.99 -12.15 -29.01
C ALA A 38 -8.95 -10.65 -29.32
N GLU A 39 -7.95 -9.93 -28.81
CA GLU A 39 -7.83 -8.48 -28.98
C GLU A 39 -7.28 -8.10 -30.36
N ASP A 40 -7.68 -6.92 -30.79
CA ASP A 40 -7.26 -6.23 -32.01
C ASP A 40 -6.79 -4.80 -31.69
N VAL A 41 -6.28 -4.09 -32.69
CA VAL A 41 -5.73 -2.74 -32.50
C VAL A 41 -6.80 -1.78 -31.96
N ASP A 42 -8.04 -1.89 -32.43
CA ASP A 42 -9.14 -1.00 -32.03
C ASP A 42 -9.60 -1.24 -30.60
N SER A 43 -9.63 -2.49 -30.13
CA SER A 43 -9.92 -2.83 -28.74
C SER A 43 -8.82 -2.37 -27.80
N ILE A 44 -7.54 -2.56 -28.15
CA ILE A 44 -6.42 -2.02 -27.37
C ILE A 44 -6.45 -0.49 -27.36
N ALA A 45 -6.71 0.17 -28.50
CA ALA A 45 -6.83 1.62 -28.57
C ALA A 45 -7.93 2.14 -27.64
N ARG A 46 -9.09 1.48 -27.59
CA ARG A 46 -10.18 1.81 -26.66
C ARG A 46 -9.78 1.63 -25.19
N LEU A 47 -9.04 0.56 -24.87
CA LEU A 47 -8.51 0.35 -23.52
C LEU A 47 -7.54 1.47 -23.11
N LEU A 48 -6.68 1.91 -24.03
CA LEU A 48 -5.71 2.98 -23.78
C LEU A 48 -6.35 4.38 -23.73
N ALA A 49 -7.44 4.62 -24.48
CA ALA A 49 -8.01 5.95 -24.67
C ALA A 49 -8.48 6.64 -23.39
N GLY A 50 -8.96 5.88 -22.42
CA GLY A 50 -9.48 6.48 -21.19
C GLY A 50 -8.40 6.98 -20.24
N ARG A 51 -7.24 6.29 -20.18
CA ARG A 51 -6.39 6.27 -18.97
C ARG A 51 -4.89 6.02 -19.24
N GLY A 52 -4.57 5.55 -20.46
CA GLY A 52 -3.22 5.24 -20.92
C GLY A 52 -2.73 3.84 -20.50
N GLY A 53 -1.52 3.53 -20.94
CA GLY A 53 -0.77 2.34 -20.55
C GLY A 53 0.70 2.68 -20.34
N LEU A 54 1.49 1.67 -20.06
CA LEU A 54 2.95 1.75 -20.04
C LEU A 54 3.50 0.80 -21.09
N LEU A 55 4.54 1.25 -21.79
CA LEU A 55 5.29 0.44 -22.73
C LEU A 55 6.77 0.45 -22.32
N ALA A 56 7.30 -0.75 -22.11
CA ALA A 56 8.72 -0.97 -21.84
C ALA A 56 9.44 -1.33 -23.13
N THR A 57 10.57 -0.67 -23.36
CA THR A 57 11.46 -0.92 -24.47
C THR A 57 12.82 -1.39 -23.99
N LEU A 58 13.46 -2.24 -24.78
CA LEU A 58 14.81 -2.70 -24.60
C LEU A 58 15.57 -2.40 -25.89
N ASP A 59 16.55 -1.50 -25.79
CA ASP A 59 17.29 -0.96 -26.94
C ASP A 59 16.35 -0.44 -28.05
N GLY A 60 15.26 0.24 -27.65
CA GLY A 60 14.26 0.82 -28.54
C GLY A 60 13.19 -0.14 -29.07
N THR A 61 13.32 -1.45 -28.81
CA THR A 61 12.33 -2.45 -29.21
C THR A 61 11.28 -2.63 -28.10
N PRO A 62 9.97 -2.55 -28.38
CA PRO A 62 8.92 -2.87 -27.42
C PRO A 62 9.00 -4.33 -26.96
N VAL A 63 9.09 -4.54 -25.64
CA VAL A 63 9.25 -5.88 -25.05
C VAL A 63 8.38 -6.11 -23.82
N GLY A 64 7.68 -5.09 -23.33
CA GLY A 64 6.78 -5.22 -22.20
C GLY A 64 5.70 -4.15 -22.23
N CYS A 65 4.53 -4.45 -21.67
CA CYS A 65 3.44 -3.51 -21.59
C CYS A 65 2.53 -3.77 -20.40
N VAL A 66 1.75 -2.74 -20.05
CA VAL A 66 0.58 -2.84 -19.16
C VAL A 66 -0.43 -1.76 -19.53
N VAL A 67 -1.71 -2.11 -19.46
CA VAL A 67 -2.84 -1.19 -19.60
C VAL A 67 -3.31 -0.81 -18.20
N LEU A 68 -3.49 0.49 -17.94
CA LEU A 68 -3.93 0.99 -16.63
C LEU A 68 -5.45 1.20 -16.65
N ASP A 69 -6.17 0.53 -15.75
CA ASP A 69 -7.64 0.62 -15.62
C ASP A 69 -8.01 1.13 -14.21
N PRO A 70 -8.09 2.47 -14.01
CA PRO A 70 -8.43 3.07 -12.72
C PRO A 70 -9.88 2.79 -12.31
N ARG A 71 -10.01 2.33 -11.08
CA ARG A 71 -11.26 2.09 -10.36
C ARG A 71 -11.44 3.12 -9.24
N ALA A 72 -12.53 3.01 -8.49
CA ALA A 72 -12.79 3.90 -7.36
C ALA A 72 -11.76 3.70 -6.23
N ASP A 73 -11.28 2.47 -6.10
CA ASP A 73 -10.47 1.89 -5.03
C ASP A 73 -9.03 1.54 -5.46
N GLY A 74 -8.62 1.89 -6.68
CA GLY A 74 -7.24 1.63 -7.12
C GLY A 74 -7.02 1.75 -8.63
N VAL A 75 -5.92 1.17 -9.11
CA VAL A 75 -5.62 0.98 -10.53
C VAL A 75 -5.45 -0.50 -10.82
N VAL A 76 -6.34 -1.06 -11.64
CA VAL A 76 -6.22 -2.44 -12.11
C VAL A 76 -5.22 -2.48 -13.26
N LEU A 77 -4.21 -3.34 -13.16
CA LEU A 77 -3.25 -3.62 -14.21
C LEU A 77 -3.81 -4.69 -15.13
N ARG A 78 -4.09 -4.30 -16.36
CA ARG A 78 -4.57 -5.20 -17.42
C ARG A 78 -3.47 -5.44 -18.43
N ARG A 79 -3.51 -6.60 -19.07
CA ARG A 79 -2.57 -6.95 -20.16
C ARG A 79 -1.10 -6.78 -19.77
N PHE A 80 -0.78 -7.02 -18.50
CA PHE A 80 0.59 -7.05 -18.03
C PHE A 80 1.31 -8.22 -18.71
N GLY A 81 2.31 -7.91 -19.53
CA GLY A 81 3.02 -8.89 -20.33
C GLY A 81 4.43 -8.45 -20.65
N VAL A 82 5.36 -9.42 -20.65
CA VAL A 82 6.75 -9.27 -21.09
C VAL A 82 7.03 -10.37 -22.10
N THR A 83 7.62 -10.01 -23.23
CA THR A 83 7.95 -10.97 -24.30
C THR A 83 8.96 -12.01 -23.81
N PRO A 84 8.91 -13.27 -24.29
CA PRO A 84 9.82 -14.32 -23.85
C PRO A 84 11.29 -13.95 -23.96
N ALA A 85 11.68 -13.24 -25.03
CA ALA A 85 13.06 -12.81 -25.27
C ALA A 85 13.61 -11.81 -24.24
N ALA A 86 12.73 -11.12 -23.50
CA ALA A 86 13.09 -10.10 -22.52
C ALA A 86 12.85 -10.52 -21.07
N GLN A 87 12.41 -11.77 -20.82
CA GLN A 87 12.25 -12.29 -19.47
C GLN A 87 13.60 -12.37 -18.73
N GLY A 88 13.57 -12.17 -17.40
CA GLY A 88 14.79 -12.16 -16.57
C GLY A 88 15.70 -10.93 -16.76
N ARG A 89 15.25 -9.91 -17.50
CA ARG A 89 16.02 -8.67 -17.77
C ARG A 89 15.55 -7.45 -16.97
N GLY A 90 14.73 -7.66 -15.93
CA GLY A 90 14.19 -6.60 -15.08
C GLY A 90 13.03 -5.80 -15.70
N VAL A 91 12.53 -6.17 -16.89
CA VAL A 91 11.43 -5.46 -17.57
C VAL A 91 10.14 -5.47 -16.75
N ALA A 92 9.78 -6.63 -16.18
CA ALA A 92 8.57 -6.76 -15.38
C ALA A 92 8.63 -5.88 -14.13
N THR A 93 9.74 -5.92 -13.38
CA THR A 93 9.96 -5.06 -12.21
C THR A 93 9.90 -3.58 -12.57
N ALA A 94 10.52 -3.16 -13.69
CA ALA A 94 10.43 -1.78 -14.15
C ALA A 94 8.99 -1.34 -14.49
N LEU A 95 8.17 -2.24 -15.06
CA LEU A 95 6.75 -1.97 -15.32
C LEU A 95 5.95 -1.86 -14.02
N VAL A 96 6.25 -2.69 -13.00
CA VAL A 96 5.60 -2.60 -11.69
C VAL A 96 5.91 -1.26 -11.03
N GLU A 97 7.18 -0.84 -10.99
CA GLU A 97 7.57 0.45 -10.41
C GLU A 97 6.91 1.63 -11.13
N ALA A 98 6.92 1.63 -12.47
CA ALA A 98 6.25 2.67 -13.24
C ALA A 98 4.72 2.66 -13.06
N ALA A 99 4.11 1.49 -12.83
CA ALA A 99 2.68 1.37 -12.53
C ALA A 99 2.33 1.92 -11.14
N ARG A 100 3.20 1.70 -10.14
CA ARG A 100 3.07 2.30 -8.79
C ARG A 100 3.13 3.81 -8.87
N GLU A 101 4.11 4.36 -9.59
CA GLU A 101 4.24 5.80 -9.81
C GLU A 101 2.99 6.38 -10.48
N ALA A 102 2.51 5.73 -11.55
CA ALA A 102 1.30 6.14 -12.27
C ALA A 102 0.02 6.06 -11.41
N ALA A 103 0.03 5.28 -10.33
CA ALA A 103 -1.07 5.12 -9.39
C ALA A 103 -0.94 6.02 -8.13
N THR A 104 0.04 6.94 -8.08
CA THR A 104 0.16 7.92 -6.99
C THR A 104 -1.16 8.64 -6.72
N GLY A 105 -1.55 8.72 -5.45
CA GLY A 105 -2.84 9.29 -5.01
C GLY A 105 -4.03 8.33 -5.11
N ARG A 106 -3.81 7.06 -5.48
CA ARG A 106 -4.79 5.97 -5.38
C ARG A 106 -4.48 5.12 -4.16
N SER A 107 -5.45 4.34 -3.72
CA SER A 107 -5.34 3.43 -2.56
C SER A 107 -4.58 2.14 -2.87
N ALA A 108 -4.61 1.66 -4.12
CA ALA A 108 -3.97 0.39 -4.48
C ALA A 108 -3.62 0.28 -5.97
N VAL A 109 -2.70 -0.64 -6.26
CA VAL A 109 -2.51 -1.26 -7.58
C VAL A 109 -3.04 -2.69 -7.50
N ILE A 110 -3.87 -3.11 -8.45
CA ILE A 110 -4.60 -4.38 -8.39
C ILE A 110 -4.27 -5.21 -9.63
N VAL A 111 -4.11 -6.52 -9.48
CA VAL A 111 -3.89 -7.47 -10.57
C VAL A 111 -4.86 -8.64 -10.44
N LEU A 112 -5.30 -9.17 -11.59
CA LEU A 112 -6.02 -10.43 -11.65
C LEU A 112 -5.09 -11.46 -12.31
N ALA A 113 -4.61 -12.41 -11.52
CA ALA A 113 -3.81 -13.54 -11.97
C ALA A 113 -4.71 -14.77 -12.18
N ARG A 114 -4.23 -15.73 -12.97
CA ARG A 114 -4.90 -17.02 -13.18
C ARG A 114 -4.41 -18.02 -12.16
N GLU A 115 -5.33 -18.75 -11.52
CA GLU A 115 -5.01 -19.81 -10.55
C GLU A 115 -4.11 -20.89 -11.18
N GLU A 116 -4.29 -21.17 -12.47
CA GLU A 116 -3.49 -22.16 -13.21
C GLU A 116 -2.06 -21.69 -13.53
N LEU A 117 -1.72 -20.43 -13.21
CA LEU A 117 -0.39 -19.84 -13.42
C LEU A 117 0.28 -19.49 -12.08
N PRO A 118 0.69 -20.49 -11.27
CA PRO A 118 1.25 -20.24 -9.93
C PRO A 118 2.52 -19.37 -9.95
N GLY A 119 3.34 -19.47 -11.01
CA GLY A 119 4.51 -18.60 -11.17
C GLY A 119 4.15 -17.11 -11.37
N THR A 120 2.97 -16.80 -11.90
CA THR A 120 2.48 -15.42 -11.99
C THR A 120 2.03 -14.91 -10.64
N VAL A 121 1.34 -15.73 -9.85
CA VAL A 121 0.94 -15.39 -8.47
C VAL A 121 2.18 -15.12 -7.61
N ALA A 122 3.15 -16.04 -7.62
CA ALA A 122 4.40 -15.90 -6.89
C ALA A 122 5.23 -14.67 -7.32
N PHE A 123 5.18 -14.30 -8.60
CA PHE A 123 5.80 -13.06 -9.08
C PHE A 123 5.21 -11.83 -8.41
N TRP A 124 3.87 -11.75 -8.30
CA TRP A 124 3.19 -10.62 -7.67
C TRP A 124 3.45 -10.58 -6.15
N GLU A 125 3.41 -11.71 -5.47
CA GLU A 125 3.75 -11.84 -4.04
C GLU A 125 5.20 -11.42 -3.73
N ALA A 126 6.12 -11.62 -4.69
CA ALA A 126 7.51 -11.16 -4.59
C ALA A 126 7.66 -9.64 -4.81
N HIS A 127 6.61 -8.95 -5.29
CA HIS A 127 6.55 -7.49 -5.44
C HIS A 127 5.54 -6.86 -4.46
N ASP A 128 5.39 -7.48 -3.29
CA ASP A 128 4.56 -7.03 -2.16
C ASP A 128 3.05 -6.96 -2.44
N PHE A 129 2.57 -7.58 -3.52
CA PHE A 129 1.14 -7.79 -3.70
C PHE A 129 0.67 -8.90 -2.76
N VAL A 130 -0.50 -8.71 -2.17
CA VAL A 130 -1.16 -9.70 -1.31
C VAL A 130 -2.44 -10.19 -1.96
N VAL A 131 -2.82 -11.46 -1.70
CA VAL A 131 -4.08 -12.00 -2.20
C VAL A 131 -5.25 -11.35 -1.45
N THR A 132 -6.13 -10.66 -2.17
CA THR A 132 -7.32 -10.00 -1.62
C THR A 132 -8.61 -10.77 -1.89
N GLY A 133 -8.60 -11.68 -2.86
CA GLY A 133 -9.77 -12.46 -3.21
C GLY A 133 -9.47 -13.60 -4.17
N ARG A 134 -10.35 -14.59 -4.18
CA ARG A 134 -10.31 -15.72 -5.12
C ARG A 134 -11.70 -15.91 -5.70
N THR A 135 -11.80 -15.84 -7.01
CA THR A 135 -13.02 -16.17 -7.76
C THR A 135 -12.56 -16.90 -9.01
N SER A 136 -12.64 -18.24 -8.96
CA SER A 136 -12.09 -19.09 -10.01
C SER A 136 -12.58 -18.65 -11.41
N PRO A 137 -11.68 -18.53 -12.40
CA PRO A 137 -10.28 -18.97 -12.39
C PRO A 137 -9.27 -17.89 -11.91
N TYR A 138 -9.73 -16.80 -11.29
CA TYR A 138 -8.91 -15.65 -10.94
C TYR A 138 -8.52 -15.59 -9.47
N VAL A 139 -7.27 -15.23 -9.23
CA VAL A 139 -6.76 -14.73 -7.95
C VAL A 139 -6.59 -13.22 -8.08
N GLU A 140 -7.27 -12.47 -7.23
CA GLU A 140 -7.06 -11.04 -7.11
C GLU A 140 -5.92 -10.78 -6.12
N LEU A 141 -4.96 -9.96 -6.54
CA LEU A 141 -3.92 -9.46 -5.67
C LEU A 141 -3.85 -7.94 -5.71
N ALA A 142 -3.54 -7.32 -4.57
CA ALA A 142 -3.41 -5.88 -4.44
C ALA A 142 -2.09 -5.50 -3.77
N LEU A 143 -1.49 -4.43 -4.26
CA LEU A 143 -0.44 -3.68 -3.60
C LEU A 143 -1.08 -2.40 -3.05
N TRP A 144 -1.20 -2.31 -1.73
CA TRP A 144 -1.73 -1.14 -1.06
C TRP A 144 -0.71 0.00 -1.13
N LEU A 145 -1.14 1.14 -1.66
CA LEU A 145 -0.30 2.31 -1.82
C LEU A 145 -0.38 3.18 -0.58
N GLY A 146 0.76 3.72 -0.19
CA GLY A 146 0.82 4.71 0.88
C GLY A 146 0.19 6.03 0.44
N THR A 147 -0.44 6.72 1.38
CA THR A 147 -0.91 8.10 1.22
C THR A 147 -0.13 9.01 2.16
N SER A 148 0.26 10.19 1.68
CA SER A 148 0.99 11.17 2.49
C SER A 148 0.16 12.42 2.67
N PHE A 149 0.19 12.96 3.88
CA PHE A 149 -0.51 14.18 4.30
C PHE A 149 0.51 15.15 4.91
N ASP A 150 0.35 16.44 4.61
CA ASP A 150 1.07 17.48 5.33
C ASP A 150 0.28 17.82 6.60
N ALA A 151 0.97 17.81 7.74
CA ALA A 151 0.47 18.20 9.05
C ALA A 151 1.34 19.35 9.58
N PRO A 152 1.02 20.62 9.21
CA PRO A 152 1.84 21.78 9.55
C PRO A 152 1.82 22.12 11.05
N ASP A 153 0.79 21.68 11.77
CA ASP A 153 0.58 21.95 13.19
C ASP A 153 -0.06 20.75 13.92
N ALA A 154 -0.16 20.87 15.24
CA ALA A 154 -0.72 19.84 16.09
C ALA A 154 -2.23 19.63 15.88
N GLU A 155 -2.97 20.65 15.44
CA GLU A 155 -4.40 20.56 15.17
C GLU A 155 -4.67 19.71 13.93
N THR A 156 -3.93 19.95 12.85
CA THR A 156 -3.99 19.17 11.61
C THR A 156 -3.56 17.72 11.85
N MET A 157 -2.53 17.51 12.69
CA MET A 157 -2.09 16.16 13.09
C MET A 157 -3.21 15.40 13.85
N ARG A 158 -3.90 16.06 14.78
CA ARG A 158 -5.05 15.47 15.50
C ARG A 158 -6.21 15.19 14.55
N ALA A 159 -6.58 16.13 13.68
CA ALA A 159 -7.66 15.93 12.72
C ALA A 159 -7.37 14.77 11.75
N LEU A 160 -6.10 14.57 11.36
CA LEU A 160 -5.69 13.40 10.59
C LEU A 160 -5.85 12.11 11.41
N GLY A 161 -5.36 12.10 12.65
CA GLY A 161 -5.53 10.98 13.57
C GLY A 161 -7.00 10.62 13.81
N GLU A 162 -7.86 11.62 13.98
CA GLU A 162 -9.31 11.46 14.17
C GLU A 162 -9.97 10.78 12.97
N ARG A 163 -9.66 11.26 11.76
CA ARG A 163 -10.15 10.65 10.52
C ARG A 163 -9.70 9.20 10.36
N VAL A 164 -8.46 8.89 10.74
CA VAL A 164 -7.94 7.52 10.72
C VAL A 164 -8.67 6.69 11.77
N GLY A 165 -8.73 7.15 13.02
CA GLY A 165 -9.41 6.46 14.12
C GLY A 165 -10.87 6.12 13.81
N ALA A 166 -11.62 7.03 13.19
CA ALA A 166 -13.00 6.80 12.79
C ALA A 166 -13.19 5.70 11.73
N SER A 167 -12.12 5.26 11.06
CA SER A 167 -12.14 4.18 10.08
C SER A 167 -11.62 2.84 10.59
N LEU A 168 -11.02 2.81 11.79
CA LEU A 168 -10.45 1.60 12.38
C LEU A 168 -11.54 0.77 13.06
N VAL A 169 -11.32 -0.54 13.09
CA VAL A 169 -12.19 -1.53 13.71
C VAL A 169 -11.41 -2.37 14.73
N ALA A 170 -12.13 -3.10 15.59
CA ALA A 170 -11.51 -4.06 16.49
C ALA A 170 -10.64 -5.05 15.71
N GLY A 171 -9.44 -5.37 16.20
CA GLY A 171 -8.43 -6.15 15.50
C GLY A 171 -7.39 -5.32 14.75
N ASP A 172 -7.64 -4.03 14.50
CA ASP A 172 -6.68 -3.20 13.77
C ASP A 172 -5.46 -2.83 14.63
N LEU A 173 -4.28 -3.05 14.05
CA LEU A 173 -2.99 -2.65 14.60
C LEU A 173 -2.46 -1.41 13.87
N VAL A 174 -2.05 -0.38 14.62
CA VAL A 174 -1.40 0.83 14.12
C VAL A 174 0.02 0.92 14.65
N VAL A 175 1.00 0.91 13.76
CA VAL A 175 2.42 1.02 14.11
C VAL A 175 2.93 2.42 13.75
N LEU A 176 3.28 3.21 14.77
CA LEU A 176 3.74 4.59 14.62
C LEU A 176 5.27 4.68 14.66
N THR A 177 5.85 5.25 13.60
CA THR A 177 7.29 5.49 13.45
C THR A 177 7.58 6.97 13.27
N GLY A 178 8.65 7.45 13.89
CA GLY A 178 9.12 8.83 13.75
C GLY A 178 10.03 9.23 14.90
N GLU A 179 10.84 10.26 14.70
CA GLU A 179 11.80 10.74 15.72
C GLU A 179 11.12 11.20 17.02
N LEU A 180 11.93 11.45 18.06
CA LEU A 180 11.44 12.05 19.29
C LEU A 180 10.85 13.45 19.01
N GLY A 181 9.64 13.69 19.49
CA GLY A 181 8.91 14.93 19.19
C GLY A 181 8.36 15.04 17.77
N ALA A 182 8.33 13.95 16.98
CA ALA A 182 7.71 13.95 15.66
C ALA A 182 6.19 14.22 15.70
N GLY A 183 5.53 13.89 16.82
CA GLY A 183 4.08 14.08 16.99
C GLY A 183 3.28 12.78 17.06
N LYS A 184 3.91 11.63 17.31
CA LYS A 184 3.27 10.32 17.45
C LYS A 184 2.12 10.31 18.47
N THR A 185 2.36 10.80 19.69
CA THR A 185 1.28 10.94 20.69
C THR A 185 0.20 11.95 20.25
N THR A 186 0.56 13.03 19.55
CA THR A 186 -0.42 13.99 19.02
C THR A 186 -1.34 13.35 17.98
N PHE A 187 -0.80 12.51 17.10
CA PHE A 187 -1.60 11.70 16.17
C PHE A 187 -2.50 10.72 16.94
N THR A 188 -1.94 10.05 17.97
CA THR A 188 -2.68 9.08 18.81
C THR A 188 -3.82 9.73 19.60
N GLN A 189 -3.69 11.00 19.98
CA GLN A 189 -4.78 11.79 20.56
C GLN A 189 -5.94 11.92 19.59
N GLY A 190 -5.66 12.33 18.35
CA GLY A 190 -6.67 12.35 17.30
C GLY A 190 -7.31 10.98 17.10
N LEU A 191 -6.50 9.92 17.05
CA LEU A 191 -7.00 8.55 16.92
C LEU A 191 -8.00 8.19 18.03
N GLY A 192 -7.68 8.51 19.29
CA GLY A 192 -8.60 8.33 20.41
C GLY A 192 -9.89 9.16 20.29
N GLU A 193 -9.82 10.38 19.76
CA GLU A 193 -11.00 11.21 19.47
C GLU A 193 -11.89 10.54 18.40
N GLY A 194 -11.28 10.03 17.32
CA GLY A 194 -11.98 9.34 16.23
C GLY A 194 -12.66 8.04 16.67
N LEU A 195 -12.02 7.29 17.58
CA LEU A 195 -12.58 6.10 18.23
C LEU A 195 -13.57 6.42 19.36
N GLN A 196 -13.68 7.68 19.75
CA GLN A 196 -14.56 8.14 20.82
C GLN A 196 -14.26 7.44 22.16
N VAL A 197 -12.99 7.31 22.52
CA VAL A 197 -12.56 6.68 23.79
C VAL A 197 -12.59 7.64 24.96
N ARG A 198 -12.60 7.07 26.17
CA ARG A 198 -12.70 7.83 27.42
C ARG A 198 -11.39 8.51 27.78
N GLY A 199 -11.50 9.79 28.12
CA GLY A 199 -10.44 10.58 28.72
C GLY A 199 -9.39 11.05 27.71
N GLY A 200 -8.47 11.90 28.18
CA GLY A 200 -7.39 12.41 27.33
C GLY A 200 -6.31 11.34 27.11
N VAL A 201 -5.97 11.13 25.84
CA VAL A 201 -4.82 10.30 25.47
C VAL A 201 -3.53 11.06 25.78
N THR A 202 -2.67 10.47 26.60
CA THR A 202 -1.36 11.00 26.96
C THR A 202 -0.32 9.90 26.84
N SER A 203 0.90 10.26 26.43
CA SER A 203 1.96 9.30 26.18
C SER A 203 2.18 8.38 27.38
N PRO A 204 2.10 7.04 27.20
CA PRO A 204 2.28 6.08 28.26
C PRO A 204 3.76 5.73 28.49
N THR A 205 4.76 6.49 28.01
CA THR A 205 6.20 6.13 28.08
C THR A 205 6.70 5.52 29.41
N PHE A 206 6.14 5.92 30.56
CA PHE A 206 6.52 5.38 31.88
C PHE A 206 5.73 4.16 32.31
N VAL A 207 4.49 4.01 31.86
CA VAL A 207 3.61 2.87 32.17
C VAL A 207 3.57 1.84 31.04
N ILE A 208 4.25 2.14 29.91
CA ILE A 208 4.42 1.36 28.68
C ILE A 208 3.12 1.17 27.91
N SER A 209 2.04 0.77 28.57
CA SER A 209 0.73 0.54 27.96
C SER A 209 -0.41 1.19 28.78
N ARG A 210 -1.44 1.66 28.09
CA ARG A 210 -2.71 2.12 28.66
C ARG A 210 -3.88 1.70 27.80
N VAL A 211 -4.99 1.33 28.45
CA VAL A 211 -6.27 1.07 27.79
C VAL A 211 -7.19 2.27 28.00
N HIS A 212 -7.79 2.75 26.91
CA HIS A 212 -8.79 3.80 26.89
C HIS A 212 -10.14 3.22 26.46
N PRO A 213 -11.09 3.04 27.39
CA PRO A 213 -12.37 2.39 27.08
C PRO A 213 -13.25 3.20 26.12
N SER A 214 -13.97 2.54 25.22
CA SER A 214 -14.93 3.20 24.33
C SER A 214 -16.07 3.89 25.10
N LEU A 215 -16.53 5.03 24.57
CA LEU A 215 -17.73 5.73 25.08
C LEU A 215 -19.01 5.37 24.31
N VAL A 216 -18.89 4.69 23.17
CA VAL A 216 -19.99 4.45 22.22
C VAL A 216 -20.24 2.97 21.94
N GLY A 217 -19.56 2.07 22.65
CA GLY A 217 -19.63 0.62 22.41
C GLY A 217 -18.89 0.17 21.16
N GLY A 218 -17.94 0.99 20.67
CA GLY A 218 -16.93 0.59 19.69
C GLY A 218 -15.71 -0.05 20.37
N PRO A 219 -14.61 -0.28 19.63
CA PRO A 219 -13.40 -0.87 20.20
C PRO A 219 -12.77 0.06 21.25
N ASP A 220 -12.14 -0.55 22.25
CA ASP A 220 -11.23 0.16 23.15
C ASP A 220 -9.95 0.57 22.39
N LEU A 221 -9.22 1.55 22.91
CA LEU A 221 -7.89 1.90 22.40
C LEU A 221 -6.81 1.39 23.36
N VAL A 222 -5.99 0.45 22.91
CA VAL A 222 -4.78 0.01 23.61
C VAL A 222 -3.61 0.86 23.08
N HIS A 223 -3.11 1.77 23.89
CA HIS A 223 -2.02 2.67 23.54
C HIS A 223 -0.72 2.20 24.20
N VAL A 224 0.24 1.80 23.38
CA VAL A 224 1.56 1.33 23.79
C VAL A 224 2.63 2.30 23.31
N ASP A 225 3.63 2.56 24.16
CA ASP A 225 4.84 3.30 23.80
C ASP A 225 6.07 2.41 24.07
N ALA A 226 6.63 1.86 23.00
CA ALA A 226 7.73 0.90 23.03
C ALA A 226 9.11 1.57 23.11
N TYR A 227 9.21 2.90 23.27
CA TYR A 227 10.48 3.63 23.28
C TYR A 227 11.51 3.11 24.29
N ARG A 228 11.03 2.50 25.38
CA ARG A 228 11.86 1.99 26.49
C ARG A 228 12.01 0.48 26.52
N LEU A 229 11.37 -0.24 25.60
CA LEU A 229 11.45 -1.69 25.57
C LEU A 229 12.81 -2.14 25.03
N GLY A 230 13.38 -3.16 25.66
CA GLY A 230 14.66 -3.76 25.28
C GLY A 230 14.59 -4.65 24.03
N GLY A 231 13.38 -5.04 23.60
CA GLY A 231 13.16 -5.89 22.44
C GLY A 231 11.76 -6.51 22.40
N LEU A 232 11.60 -7.48 21.50
CA LEU A 232 10.35 -8.22 21.26
C LEU A 232 9.84 -8.93 22.52
N GLU A 233 10.73 -9.58 23.27
CA GLU A 233 10.37 -10.34 24.48
C GLU A 233 9.62 -9.48 25.52
N GLU A 234 10.04 -8.22 25.73
CA GLU A 234 9.37 -7.31 26.67
C GLU A 234 8.03 -6.78 26.12
N LEU A 235 7.84 -6.77 24.80
CA LEU A 235 6.55 -6.43 24.18
C LEU A 235 5.58 -7.61 24.29
N ASP A 236 6.05 -8.83 24.08
CA ASP A 236 5.26 -10.05 24.23
C ASP A 236 4.77 -10.23 25.68
N ASP A 237 5.57 -9.85 26.68
CA ASP A 237 5.19 -9.84 28.11
C ASP A 237 3.99 -8.92 28.42
N LEU A 238 3.62 -8.01 27.52
CA LEU A 238 2.43 -7.16 27.67
C LEU A 238 1.13 -7.88 27.28
N ASP A 239 1.20 -9.07 26.67
CA ASP A 239 0.05 -9.94 26.31
C ASP A 239 -0.99 -9.19 25.44
N LEU A 240 -0.50 -8.32 24.54
CA LEU A 240 -1.33 -7.41 23.74
C LEU A 240 -2.25 -8.16 22.77
N ASP A 241 -1.80 -9.30 22.27
CA ASP A 241 -2.52 -10.20 21.38
C ASP A 241 -3.87 -10.65 21.97
N THR A 242 -3.94 -10.86 23.29
CA THR A 242 -5.19 -11.22 23.97
C THR A 242 -6.26 -10.14 23.93
N SER A 243 -5.86 -8.88 23.73
CA SER A 243 -6.76 -7.72 23.66
C SER A 243 -6.98 -7.21 22.24
N LEU A 244 -6.18 -7.67 21.26
CA LEU A 244 -6.24 -7.19 19.88
C LEU A 244 -7.60 -7.43 19.23
N GLU A 245 -8.22 -8.60 19.45
CA GLU A 245 -9.47 -8.95 18.77
C GLU A 245 -10.64 -8.00 19.11
N ASP A 246 -10.63 -7.39 20.29
CA ASP A 246 -11.71 -6.53 20.80
C ASP A 246 -11.34 -5.02 20.80
N ALA A 247 -10.10 -4.68 20.46
CA ALA A 247 -9.58 -3.32 20.55
C ALA A 247 -8.87 -2.86 19.27
N VAL A 248 -8.63 -1.56 19.19
CA VAL A 248 -7.62 -1.00 18.29
C VAL A 248 -6.34 -0.84 19.10
N THR A 249 -5.25 -1.39 18.60
CA THR A 249 -3.94 -1.27 19.26
C THR A 249 -3.06 -0.31 18.49
N VAL A 250 -2.53 0.71 19.17
CA VAL A 250 -1.55 1.65 18.62
C VAL A 250 -0.23 1.51 19.37
N VAL A 251 0.84 1.25 18.63
CA VAL A 251 2.19 1.10 19.18
C VAL A 251 3.09 2.21 18.66
N GLU A 252 3.40 3.19 19.52
CA GLU A 252 4.46 4.16 19.28
C GLU A 252 5.83 3.46 19.34
N TRP A 253 6.71 3.79 18.39
CA TRP A 253 8.02 3.14 18.24
C TRP A 253 7.94 1.62 17.99
N GLY A 254 6.84 1.16 17.39
CA GLY A 254 6.61 -0.27 17.17
C GLY A 254 7.32 -0.88 15.95
N ALA A 255 7.98 -0.09 15.09
CA ALA A 255 8.68 -0.65 13.92
C ALA A 255 9.78 -1.63 14.35
N GLY A 256 9.82 -2.81 13.74
CA GLY A 256 10.71 -3.91 14.13
C GLY A 256 10.32 -4.64 15.42
N LEU A 257 9.24 -4.24 16.10
CA LEU A 257 8.76 -4.86 17.35
C LEU A 257 7.32 -5.38 17.23
N ALA A 258 6.39 -4.52 16.84
CA ALA A 258 4.96 -4.82 16.86
C ALA A 258 4.44 -5.55 15.61
N GLU A 259 5.29 -5.78 14.61
CA GLU A 259 4.86 -6.26 13.28
C GLU A 259 4.24 -7.66 13.29
N GLY A 260 4.57 -8.48 14.30
CA GLY A 260 4.03 -9.83 14.48
C GLY A 260 2.77 -9.89 15.33
N LEU A 261 2.29 -8.76 15.88
CA LEU A 261 1.09 -8.75 16.73
C LEU A 261 -0.19 -9.00 15.93
N ALA A 262 -0.25 -8.58 14.67
CA ALA A 262 -1.40 -8.79 13.80
C ALA A 262 -0.96 -9.12 12.38
N ASP A 263 -1.74 -9.95 11.68
CA ASP A 263 -1.49 -10.29 10.28
C ASP A 263 -1.47 -9.02 9.42
N SER A 264 -2.39 -8.08 9.66
CA SER A 264 -2.45 -6.81 8.94
C SER A 264 -2.29 -5.62 9.90
N ARG A 265 -1.66 -4.55 9.42
CA ARG A 265 -1.40 -3.34 10.20
C ARG A 265 -1.39 -2.09 9.34
N LEU A 266 -1.72 -0.97 9.96
CA LEU A 266 -1.50 0.36 9.40
C LEU A 266 -0.14 0.88 9.89
N GLU A 267 0.81 1.05 8.98
CA GLU A 267 2.06 1.75 9.25
C GLU A 267 1.87 3.25 9.07
N VAL A 268 2.27 4.01 10.08
CA VAL A 268 2.20 5.46 10.11
C VAL A 268 3.59 6.03 10.38
N THR A 269 4.18 6.67 9.37
CA THR A 269 5.50 7.30 9.48
C THR A 269 5.34 8.81 9.54
N ILE A 270 5.89 9.43 10.57
CA ILE A 270 5.85 10.89 10.79
C ILE A 270 7.26 11.45 10.68
N GLU A 271 7.49 12.24 9.63
CA GLU A 271 8.79 12.84 9.31
C GLU A 271 8.74 14.36 9.41
N ARG A 272 9.88 14.96 9.77
CA ARG A 272 10.04 16.41 9.72
C ARG A 272 10.25 16.84 8.28
N THR A 273 9.49 17.82 7.81
CA THR A 273 9.74 18.42 6.49
C THR A 273 10.78 19.51 6.69
N VAL A 274 12.05 19.23 6.41
CA VAL A 274 13.12 20.24 6.53
C VAL A 274 12.88 21.30 5.46
N GLY A 275 12.52 22.53 5.88
CA GLY A 275 12.47 23.68 5.00
C GLY A 275 13.87 24.29 4.84
N ASP A 276 14.41 24.30 3.61
CA ASP A 276 15.66 24.97 3.24
C ASP A 276 15.56 26.52 3.22
N ALA A 277 14.53 27.10 3.86
CA ALA A 277 14.25 28.53 3.84
C ALA A 277 14.63 29.19 5.17
N PRO A 278 15.62 30.11 5.19
CA PRO A 278 15.90 30.91 6.39
C PRO A 278 14.72 31.86 6.65
N GLY A 279 13.99 31.65 7.75
CA GLY A 279 12.90 32.53 8.20
C GLY A 279 11.55 31.87 8.53
N ALA A 280 11.43 30.54 8.48
CA ALA A 280 10.21 29.82 8.87
C ALA A 280 10.21 29.45 10.36
N ASP A 281 10.17 30.46 11.25
CA ASP A 281 10.29 30.26 12.71
C ASP A 281 8.96 30.06 13.47
N GLU A 282 7.84 29.72 12.82
CA GLU A 282 6.58 29.48 13.55
C GLU A 282 5.90 28.12 13.31
N LEU A 283 6.25 27.38 12.27
CA LEU A 283 5.68 26.04 12.02
C LEU A 283 6.79 25.06 11.66
N ASP A 284 6.81 23.91 12.33
CA ASP A 284 7.72 22.79 12.10
C ASP A 284 6.96 21.65 11.39
N PRO A 285 6.68 21.79 10.08
CA PRO A 285 5.72 20.96 9.38
C PRO A 285 6.14 19.48 9.37
N ARG A 286 5.15 18.62 9.56
CA ARG A 286 5.31 17.18 9.49
C ARG A 286 4.71 16.63 8.20
N ARG A 287 5.36 15.61 7.64
CA ARG A 287 4.76 14.75 6.64
C ARG A 287 4.37 13.45 7.32
N VAL A 288 3.10 13.06 7.18
CA VAL A 288 2.55 11.81 7.72
C VAL A 288 2.25 10.89 6.57
N SER A 289 2.92 9.75 6.50
CA SER A 289 2.70 8.71 5.51
C SER A 289 1.97 7.54 6.13
N LEU A 290 0.84 7.15 5.55
CA LEU A 290 -0.02 6.05 5.98
C LEU A 290 0.03 4.93 4.95
N ARG A 291 0.30 3.70 5.35
CA ARG A 291 0.30 2.53 4.45
C ARG A 291 -0.21 1.29 5.17
N TRP A 292 -1.19 0.62 4.58
CA TRP A 292 -1.57 -0.72 5.04
C TRP A 292 -0.53 -1.74 4.59
N VAL A 293 -0.06 -2.53 5.55
CA VAL A 293 0.73 -3.74 5.32
C VAL A 293 -0.15 -4.91 5.70
N VAL A 294 -0.41 -5.78 4.74
CA VAL A 294 -1.22 -6.99 4.92
C VAL A 294 -0.26 -8.17 4.92
N GLY A 295 -0.40 -9.04 5.91
CA GLY A 295 0.40 -10.23 6.10
C GLY A 295 0.25 -11.20 4.93
N LYS A 296 1.28 -12.02 4.73
CA LYS A 296 1.33 -13.05 3.68
C LYS A 296 0.70 -14.35 4.17
#